data_AF-A0A843YY40-F1
#
_entry.id   AF-A0A843YY40-F1
#
_cell.length_a   1.000
_cell.length_b   1.000
_cell.length_c   1.000
_cell.angle_alpha   90.00
_cell.angle_beta   90.00
_cell.angle_gamma   90.00
#
_symmetry.space_group_name_H-M   'P 1'
#
loop_
_entity.id
_entity.type
_entity.pdbx_description
1 polymer ?
#
loop_
_entity_poly.entity_id
_entity_poly.type
_entity_poly.pdbx_seq_one_letter_code
_entity_poly.pdbx_strand_id
1 'polypeptide(L)'
;MYLYVSKCIFIFQYHCPPMTSPYTPFIEWLLHAPTGLLRSFAVNDAISISQRPAQRTTKINLHAGQSDSIGYLSFVAKQVKNSFRTLANYHHTKQWLCYWNTSPQHMQLASATPRLMQKIYRPYQSIRLSIQDRLALLTSHYNFVLQHGLGSLTLRAANSPVLLVSFNGKSDTTYEIYLSAMATLDREGELVLELCSNQQLLFSIAFTFCNKELQPCVRVGCLQGPRGDDRQERVRAATRDMFGLRPKNLVLRLVREIAQEFGCKNVILVSNEHRVMQYTRKDKLFANYDEFWLESGAIRRTDGDFQLACDHIPVTNLEEIPSSKRSEARKRITLTANAAAAIRGYLSNYYHPS
;
A
#
# COMPACT_ATOMS: atom_id res chain seq x y z
N MET A 1 39.97 15.08 -11.46
CA MET A 1 39.00 14.64 -10.43
C MET A 1 37.60 14.33 -10.98
N TYR A 2 37.18 14.87 -12.13
CA TYR A 2 35.91 14.50 -12.80
C TYR A 2 35.93 13.15 -13.56
N LEU A 3 37.10 12.67 -13.99
CA LEU A 3 37.25 11.41 -14.73
C LEU A 3 37.38 10.15 -13.85
N TYR A 4 37.66 10.30 -12.55
CA TYR A 4 37.82 9.15 -11.64
C TYR A 4 36.50 8.71 -10.98
N VAL A 5 35.54 9.64 -10.79
CA VAL A 5 34.22 9.30 -10.24
C VAL A 5 33.32 8.65 -11.30
N SER A 6 33.51 8.96 -12.59
CA SER A 6 32.77 8.33 -13.68
C SER A 6 33.23 6.90 -14.00
N LYS A 7 34.51 6.59 -13.80
CA LYS A 7 35.06 5.24 -14.06
C LYS A 7 34.73 4.20 -13.00
N CYS A 8 34.50 4.60 -11.74
CA CYS A 8 34.01 3.66 -10.71
C CYS A 8 32.52 3.29 -10.87
N ILE A 9 31.77 3.96 -11.75
CA ILE A 9 30.33 3.74 -11.94
C ILE A 9 30.02 2.91 -13.21
N PHE A 10 30.97 2.74 -14.13
CA PHE A 10 30.72 2.15 -15.46
C PHE A 10 31.26 0.73 -15.72
N ILE A 11 31.74 0.02 -14.70
CA ILE A 11 32.03 -1.42 -14.81
C ILE A 11 31.18 -2.17 -13.79
N PHE A 12 29.89 -2.29 -14.06
CA PHE A 12 29.03 -3.26 -13.38
C PHE A 12 28.17 -4.00 -14.40
N GLN A 13 28.82 -4.93 -15.10
CA GLN A 13 28.13 -6.01 -15.80
C GLN A 13 27.60 -6.97 -14.72
N TYR A 14 26.40 -6.69 -14.20
CA TYR A 14 25.80 -7.50 -13.14
C TYR A 14 25.47 -8.90 -13.66
N HIS A 15 26.27 -9.89 -13.30
CA HIS A 15 25.87 -11.30 -13.31
C HIS A 15 25.05 -11.54 -12.04
N CYS A 16 23.74 -11.71 -12.18
CA CYS A 16 22.85 -12.11 -11.11
C CYS A 16 22.94 -13.64 -11.00
N PRO A 17 23.52 -14.23 -9.94
CA PRO A 17 23.49 -15.67 -9.78
C PRO A 17 22.02 -16.11 -9.57
N PRO A 18 21.60 -17.27 -10.09
CA PRO A 18 20.25 -17.76 -9.85
C PRO A 18 20.05 -17.90 -8.34
N MET A 19 19.04 -17.21 -7.80
CA MET A 19 18.51 -17.52 -6.48
C MET A 19 17.87 -18.90 -6.56
N THR A 20 18.57 -19.93 -6.09
CA THR A 20 18.01 -21.26 -5.90
C THR A 20 16.94 -21.18 -4.82
N SER A 21 15.67 -21.17 -5.26
CA SER A 21 14.50 -21.38 -4.41
C SER A 21 14.43 -22.86 -4.01
N PRO A 22 14.28 -23.22 -2.71
CA PRO A 22 14.03 -24.59 -2.31
C PRO A 22 12.52 -24.86 -2.36
N TYR A 23 11.91 -24.82 -3.54
CA TYR A 23 10.54 -25.29 -3.73
C TYR A 23 10.37 -25.86 -5.14
N THR A 24 10.40 -27.19 -5.25
CA THR A 24 9.82 -27.96 -6.37
C THR A 24 9.61 -29.39 -5.88
N PRO A 25 8.37 -29.88 -5.94
CA PRO A 25 8.06 -30.81 -7.03
C PRO A 25 6.71 -30.45 -7.67
N PHE A 26 6.75 -29.88 -8.87
CA PHE A 26 5.56 -29.72 -9.73
C PHE A 26 5.95 -29.70 -11.22
N ILE A 27 6.88 -30.59 -11.62
CA ILE A 27 7.31 -30.73 -13.02
C ILE A 27 6.83 -32.05 -13.66
N GLU A 28 6.04 -32.86 -12.97
CA GLU A 28 5.56 -34.15 -13.51
C GLU A 28 4.11 -34.18 -14.03
N TRP A 29 3.52 -33.02 -14.36
CA TRP A 29 2.13 -32.95 -14.85
C TRP A 29 1.96 -32.40 -16.29
N LEU A 30 2.99 -31.80 -16.88
CA LEU A 30 2.88 -31.11 -18.19
C LEU A 30 3.18 -31.98 -19.42
N LEU A 31 3.26 -33.31 -19.29
CA LEU A 31 3.54 -34.21 -20.42
C LEU A 31 2.31 -34.94 -21.00
N HIS A 32 1.09 -34.74 -20.46
CA HIS A 32 -0.10 -35.41 -20.98
C HIS A 32 -1.33 -34.48 -21.04
N ALA A 33 -1.43 -33.63 -22.07
CA ALA A 33 -2.73 -33.11 -22.52
C ALA A 33 -2.72 -32.91 -24.05
N PRO A 34 -3.76 -33.34 -24.78
CA PRO A 34 -3.76 -33.36 -26.24
C PRO A 34 -4.13 -32.01 -26.87
N THR A 35 -3.52 -31.75 -28.02
CA THR A 35 -3.79 -30.66 -28.95
C THR A 35 -5.14 -30.80 -29.64
N GLY A 36 -5.95 -29.73 -29.66
CA GLY A 36 -7.02 -29.58 -30.65
C GLY A 36 -8.13 -28.60 -30.27
N LEU A 37 -8.12 -27.43 -30.92
CA LEU A 37 -9.19 -26.83 -31.75
C LEU A 37 -9.36 -25.32 -31.53
N LEU A 38 -8.94 -24.59 -32.56
CA LEU A 38 -9.31 -23.21 -32.85
C LEU A 38 -10.80 -23.14 -33.19
N ARG A 39 -11.54 -22.20 -32.59
CA ARG A 39 -12.58 -21.44 -33.30
C ARG A 39 -12.94 -20.13 -32.60
N SER A 40 -12.73 -19.06 -33.36
CA SER A 40 -13.30 -17.71 -33.35
C SER A 40 -14.42 -17.41 -32.33
N PHE A 41 -14.25 -16.30 -31.60
CA PHE A 41 -15.28 -15.25 -31.55
C PHE A 41 -14.59 -13.89 -31.44
N ALA A 42 -14.71 -13.11 -32.51
CA ALA A 42 -14.47 -11.68 -32.52
C ALA A 42 -15.81 -10.99 -32.22
N VAL A 43 -15.84 -10.12 -31.22
CA VAL A 43 -16.82 -9.02 -31.17
C VAL A 43 -16.05 -7.77 -30.77
N ASN A 44 -16.17 -6.78 -31.65
CA ASN A 44 -15.61 -5.45 -31.57
C ASN A 44 -16.20 -4.68 -30.39
N ASP A 45 -15.34 -3.98 -29.65
CA ASP A 45 -15.65 -2.65 -29.14
C ASP A 45 -14.36 -1.83 -29.11
N ALA A 46 -14.19 -1.01 -30.14
CA ALA A 46 -13.09 -0.08 -30.29
C ALA A 46 -13.38 1.17 -29.45
N ILE A 47 -12.87 1.20 -28.22
CA ILE A 47 -12.65 2.45 -27.48
C ILE A 47 -11.19 2.84 -27.72
N SER A 48 -11.00 3.99 -28.35
CA SER A 48 -9.71 4.59 -28.71
C SER A 48 -8.88 4.90 -27.46
N ILE A 49 -8.13 3.91 -26.98
CA ILE A 49 -7.05 4.11 -26.03
C ILE A 49 -5.97 4.88 -26.78
N SER A 50 -5.78 6.15 -26.42
CA SER A 50 -4.55 6.90 -26.71
C SER A 50 -3.37 6.14 -26.10
N GLN A 51 -2.80 5.23 -26.89
CA GLN A 51 -1.63 4.46 -26.52
C GLN A 51 -0.42 5.39 -26.52
N ARG A 52 -0.01 5.84 -25.32
CA ARG A 52 1.38 6.26 -25.13
C ARG A 52 2.28 5.09 -25.53
N PRO A 53 3.37 5.30 -26.29
CA PRO A 53 4.21 4.21 -26.75
C PRO A 53 4.74 3.42 -25.56
N ALA A 54 4.76 2.08 -25.70
CA ALA A 54 5.30 1.16 -24.71
C ALA A 54 6.69 1.63 -24.28
N GLN A 55 6.81 2.09 -23.03
CA GLN A 55 8.09 2.49 -22.46
C GLN A 55 9.05 1.30 -22.55
N ARG A 56 10.17 1.46 -23.28
CA ARG A 56 11.29 0.50 -23.27
C ARG A 56 11.60 0.18 -21.80
N THR A 57 11.43 -1.09 -21.39
CA THR A 57 11.78 -1.57 -20.05
C THR A 57 13.29 -1.45 -19.89
N THR A 58 13.71 -0.30 -19.36
CA THR A 58 15.11 0.00 -19.13
C THR A 58 15.49 -0.61 -17.79
N LYS A 59 16.65 -1.28 -17.73
CA LYS A 59 17.17 -1.89 -16.51
C LYS A 59 17.16 -0.89 -15.35
N ILE A 60 16.60 -1.30 -14.20
CA ILE A 60 16.53 -0.48 -13.00
C ILE A 60 17.93 -0.28 -12.43
N ASN A 61 18.30 0.99 -12.21
CA ASN A 61 19.59 1.41 -11.65
C ASN A 61 19.39 2.28 -10.40
N LEU A 62 20.48 2.75 -9.79
CA LEU A 62 20.48 3.56 -8.56
C LEU A 62 19.72 4.90 -8.69
N HIS A 63 19.45 5.34 -9.92
CA HIS A 63 18.74 6.57 -10.24
C HIS A 63 17.27 6.36 -10.62
N ALA A 64 16.78 5.12 -10.60
CA ALA A 64 15.38 4.83 -10.88
C ALA A 64 14.44 5.53 -9.87
N GLY A 65 13.37 6.13 -10.40
CA GLY A 65 12.35 6.81 -9.61
C GLY A 65 12.78 8.17 -9.03
N GLN A 66 13.86 8.79 -9.51
CA GLN A 66 14.19 10.16 -9.12
C GLN A 66 13.33 11.17 -9.89
N SER A 67 12.75 12.16 -9.18
CA SER A 67 12.00 13.27 -9.77
C SER A 67 12.90 14.51 -9.85
N ASP A 68 13.05 15.09 -11.04
CA ASP A 68 14.02 16.14 -11.39
C ASP A 68 13.63 17.57 -10.97
N SER A 69 13.02 17.75 -9.80
CA SER A 69 12.40 19.04 -9.42
C SER A 69 13.17 19.87 -8.39
N ILE A 70 14.51 19.78 -8.33
CA ILE A 70 15.29 20.58 -7.36
C ILE A 70 16.60 21.10 -7.97
N GLY A 71 16.99 22.32 -7.60
CA GLY A 71 18.18 23.00 -8.10
C GLY A 71 19.45 22.14 -8.06
N TYR A 72 20.29 22.33 -9.08
CA TYR A 72 21.45 21.51 -9.45
C TYR A 72 22.35 21.09 -8.27
N LEU A 73 22.71 22.02 -7.38
CA LEU A 73 23.58 21.74 -6.23
C LEU A 73 22.94 20.77 -5.22
N SER A 74 21.63 20.89 -5.00
CA SER A 74 20.90 19.99 -4.10
C SER A 74 20.76 18.58 -4.70
N PHE A 75 20.68 18.50 -6.04
CA PHE A 75 20.66 17.23 -6.76
C PHE A 75 22.01 16.52 -6.61
N VAL A 76 23.12 17.22 -6.84
CA VAL A 76 24.48 16.66 -6.66
C VAL A 76 24.71 16.20 -5.22
N ALA A 77 24.35 17.01 -4.22
CA ALA A 77 24.46 16.61 -2.81
C ALA A 77 23.62 15.35 -2.49
N LYS A 78 22.43 15.22 -3.07
CA LYS A 78 21.61 14.01 -2.96
C LYS A 78 22.25 12.81 -3.63
N GLN A 79 22.87 12.97 -4.81
CA GLN A 79 23.60 11.88 -5.46
C GLN A 79 24.77 11.42 -4.61
N VAL A 80 25.62 12.33 -4.13
CA VAL A 80 26.77 11.99 -3.27
C VAL A 80 26.30 11.25 -2.02
N LYS A 81 25.25 11.73 -1.36
CA LYS A 81 24.67 11.09 -0.18
C LYS A 81 24.10 9.70 -0.49
N ASN A 82 23.46 9.52 -1.64
CA ASN A 82 22.95 8.21 -2.07
C ASN A 82 24.08 7.26 -2.45
N SER A 83 25.15 7.74 -3.09
CA SER A 83 26.34 6.95 -3.42
C SER A 83 27.05 6.47 -2.15
N PHE A 84 27.23 7.34 -1.16
CA PHE A 84 27.80 6.93 0.14
C PHE A 84 26.93 5.87 0.84
N ARG A 85 25.61 6.07 0.88
CA ARG A 85 24.66 5.09 1.46
C ARG A 85 24.70 3.75 0.72
N THR A 86 24.83 3.79 -0.59
CA THR A 86 24.97 2.61 -1.45
C THR A 86 26.25 1.86 -1.13
N LEU A 87 27.39 2.55 -1.01
CA LEU A 87 28.66 1.94 -0.65
C LEU A 87 28.60 1.33 0.76
N ALA A 88 28.07 2.08 1.73
CA ALA A 88 27.94 1.63 3.13
C ALA A 88 26.99 0.43 3.28
N ASN A 89 26.08 0.21 2.33
CA ASN A 89 25.07 -0.86 2.39
C ASN A 89 25.08 -1.74 1.13
N TYR A 90 26.26 -1.93 0.55
CA TYR A 90 26.44 -2.52 -0.78
C TYR A 90 25.65 -3.82 -1.00
N HIS A 91 25.70 -4.75 -0.04
CA HIS A 91 24.98 -6.02 -0.13
C HIS A 91 23.46 -5.84 -0.25
N HIS A 92 22.86 -5.01 0.60
CA HIS A 92 21.43 -4.71 0.57
C HIS A 92 21.05 -3.98 -0.73
N THR A 93 21.90 -3.06 -1.20
CA THR A 93 21.68 -2.37 -2.48
C THR A 93 21.68 -3.33 -3.65
N LYS A 94 22.66 -4.24 -3.70
CA LYS A 94 22.77 -5.25 -4.75
C LYS A 94 21.53 -6.14 -4.75
N GLN A 95 21.09 -6.62 -3.59
CA GLN A 95 19.86 -7.41 -3.46
C GLN A 95 18.64 -6.64 -3.97
N TRP A 96 18.51 -5.37 -3.58
CA TRP A 96 17.40 -4.52 -3.99
C TRP A 96 17.37 -4.28 -5.52
N LEU A 97 18.52 -4.02 -6.13
CA LEU A 97 18.63 -3.87 -7.58
C LEU A 97 18.35 -5.18 -8.33
N CYS A 98 18.85 -6.32 -7.82
CA CYS A 98 18.59 -7.62 -8.43
C CYS A 98 17.08 -7.91 -8.40
N TYR A 99 16.44 -7.69 -7.26
CA TYR A 99 14.99 -7.86 -7.09
C TYR A 99 14.19 -7.10 -8.17
N TRP A 100 14.46 -5.81 -8.35
CA TRP A 100 13.72 -4.98 -9.31
C TRP A 100 13.99 -5.32 -10.78
N ASN A 101 15.08 -6.02 -11.08
CA ASN A 101 15.42 -6.47 -12.42
C ASN A 101 15.03 -7.94 -12.68
N THR A 102 14.24 -8.56 -11.80
CA THR A 102 13.84 -9.97 -11.91
C THR A 102 12.87 -10.22 -13.06
N SER A 103 11.90 -9.33 -13.30
CA SER A 103 10.93 -9.48 -14.39
C SER A 103 10.46 -8.12 -14.95
N PRO A 104 9.85 -8.09 -16.14
CA PRO A 104 9.27 -6.86 -16.71
C PRO A 104 8.26 -6.17 -15.79
N GLN A 105 7.44 -6.93 -15.08
CA GLN A 105 6.46 -6.40 -14.13
C GLN A 105 7.13 -5.70 -12.95
N HIS A 106 8.23 -6.25 -12.44
CA HIS A 106 9.05 -5.58 -11.41
C HIS A 106 9.58 -4.25 -11.94
N MET A 107 10.15 -4.24 -13.16
CA MET A 107 10.70 -3.01 -13.75
C MET A 107 9.63 -1.93 -13.96
N GLN A 108 8.42 -2.31 -14.35
CA GLN A 108 7.29 -1.38 -14.50
C GLN A 108 6.90 -0.76 -13.15
N LEU A 109 6.71 -1.59 -12.11
CA LEU A 109 6.40 -1.11 -10.76
C LEU A 109 7.52 -0.23 -10.21
N ALA A 110 8.78 -0.61 -10.43
CA ALA A 110 9.93 0.16 -10.01
C ALA A 110 9.97 1.55 -10.66
N SER A 111 9.73 1.61 -11.97
CA SER A 111 9.73 2.85 -12.75
C SER A 111 8.60 3.78 -12.33
N ALA A 112 7.45 3.21 -11.97
CA ALA A 112 6.33 3.95 -11.42
C ALA A 112 6.56 4.43 -9.98
N THR A 113 7.64 4.00 -9.30
CA THR A 113 7.88 4.28 -7.87
C THR A 113 8.84 5.44 -7.60
N PRO A 114 8.34 6.60 -7.14
CA PRO A 114 9.19 7.69 -6.73
C PRO A 114 10.09 7.27 -5.56
N ARG A 115 11.36 7.67 -5.63
CA ARG A 115 12.38 7.51 -4.59
C ARG A 115 12.56 6.05 -4.14
N LEU A 116 12.21 5.08 -4.98
CA LEU A 116 12.28 3.64 -4.69
C LEU A 116 13.61 3.22 -4.09
N MET A 117 14.71 3.67 -4.70
CA MET A 117 16.07 3.34 -4.25
C MET A 117 16.39 3.90 -2.86
N GLN A 118 15.71 4.96 -2.43
CA GLN A 118 15.95 5.59 -1.13
C GLN A 118 15.20 4.90 0.01
N LYS A 119 14.18 4.07 -0.29
CA LYS A 119 13.27 3.50 0.71
C LYS A 119 14.01 2.62 1.72
N ILE A 120 14.97 1.81 1.26
CA ILE A 120 15.78 0.96 2.14
C ILE A 120 16.75 1.74 3.03
N TYR A 121 17.15 2.96 2.65
CA TYR A 121 18.14 3.74 3.41
C TYR A 121 17.53 4.70 4.44
N ARG A 122 16.24 5.03 4.33
CA ARG A 122 15.54 5.96 5.23
C ARG A 122 14.54 5.23 6.12
N PRO A 123 14.27 5.69 7.35
CA PRO A 123 13.20 5.09 8.15
C PRO A 123 11.90 5.00 7.34
N TYR A 124 11.28 3.82 7.35
CA TYR A 124 10.13 3.43 6.56
C TYR A 124 9.28 2.48 7.40
N GLN A 125 7.95 2.67 7.41
CA GLN A 125 6.93 1.99 8.22
C GLN A 125 7.11 2.13 9.74
N SER A 126 8.27 1.78 10.28
CA SER A 126 8.61 1.95 11.69
C SER A 126 10.08 2.34 11.84
N ILE A 127 10.37 3.15 12.86
CA ILE A 127 11.74 3.57 13.22
C ILE A 127 12.61 2.40 13.70
N ARG A 128 11.96 1.29 14.09
CA ARG A 128 12.63 0.09 14.60
C ARG A 128 13.17 -0.82 13.50
N LEU A 129 12.74 -0.61 12.25
CA LEU A 129 13.13 -1.48 11.15
C LEU A 129 14.57 -1.18 10.71
N SER A 130 15.43 -2.19 10.78
CA SER A 130 16.78 -2.15 10.21
C SER A 130 16.72 -2.02 8.67
N ILE A 131 17.86 -1.84 8.01
CA ILE A 131 17.89 -1.89 6.54
C ILE A 131 17.46 -3.25 5.99
N GLN A 132 17.85 -4.33 6.67
CA GLN A 132 17.46 -5.69 6.31
C GLN A 132 15.95 -5.88 6.46
N ASP A 133 15.36 -5.42 7.56
CA ASP A 133 13.90 -5.52 7.78
C ASP A 133 13.12 -4.71 6.75
N ARG A 134 13.60 -3.51 6.40
CA ARG A 134 12.98 -2.67 5.37
C ARG A 134 13.04 -3.34 4.00
N LEU A 135 14.18 -3.92 3.64
CA LEU A 135 14.34 -4.66 2.39
C LEU A 135 13.39 -5.87 2.34
N ALA A 136 13.34 -6.67 3.42
CA ALA A 136 12.44 -7.82 3.52
C ALA A 136 10.97 -7.40 3.45
N LEU A 137 10.57 -6.34 4.15
CA LEU A 137 9.20 -5.83 4.13
C LEU A 137 8.78 -5.34 2.73
N LEU A 138 9.63 -4.57 2.06
CA LEU A 138 9.33 -4.03 0.74
C LEU A 138 9.31 -5.13 -0.34
N THR A 139 10.29 -6.04 -0.34
CA THR A 139 10.28 -7.20 -1.26
C THR A 139 9.06 -8.09 -1.02
N SER A 140 8.73 -8.37 0.24
CA SER A 140 7.52 -9.12 0.59
C SER A 140 6.24 -8.45 0.08
N HIS A 141 6.13 -7.12 0.18
CA HIS A 141 4.97 -6.40 -0.33
C HIS A 141 4.80 -6.56 -1.84
N TYR A 142 5.85 -6.31 -2.60
CA TYR A 142 5.74 -6.35 -4.06
C TYR A 142 5.59 -7.78 -4.58
N ASN A 143 6.19 -8.77 -3.92
CA ASN A 143 5.90 -10.18 -4.17
C ASN A 143 4.41 -10.46 -3.95
N PHE A 144 3.85 -10.00 -2.83
CA PHE A 144 2.43 -10.15 -2.52
C PHE A 144 1.55 -9.55 -3.63
N VAL A 145 1.84 -8.31 -4.03
CA VAL A 145 1.11 -7.60 -5.09
C VAL A 145 1.14 -8.36 -6.41
N LEU A 146 2.30 -8.89 -6.80
CA LEU A 146 2.43 -9.64 -8.05
C LEU A 146 1.75 -11.01 -7.99
N GLN A 147 1.89 -11.72 -6.89
CA GLN A 147 1.29 -13.04 -6.69
C GLN A 147 -0.25 -13.00 -6.67
N HIS A 148 -0.84 -11.90 -6.18
CA HIS A 148 -2.29 -11.75 -6.08
C HIS A 148 -2.92 -10.96 -7.24
N GLY A 149 -2.21 -10.78 -8.36
CA GLY A 149 -2.74 -10.08 -9.55
C GLY A 149 -2.93 -8.57 -9.38
N LEU A 150 -2.49 -7.99 -8.26
CA LEU A 150 -2.65 -6.57 -7.93
C LEU A 150 -1.67 -5.64 -8.66
N GLY A 151 -0.76 -6.17 -9.48
CA GLY A 151 0.26 -5.39 -10.18
C GLY A 151 -0.34 -4.29 -11.07
N SER A 152 -1.38 -4.61 -11.85
CA SER A 152 -2.04 -3.63 -12.73
C SER A 152 -2.77 -2.54 -11.94
N LEU A 153 -3.49 -2.91 -10.87
CA LEU A 153 -4.17 -1.97 -9.98
C LEU A 153 -3.16 -1.04 -9.31
N THR A 154 -2.05 -1.59 -8.81
CA THR A 154 -0.97 -0.82 -8.16
C THR A 154 -0.32 0.16 -9.13
N LEU A 155 -0.06 -0.25 -10.37
CA LEU A 155 0.46 0.64 -11.42
C LEU A 155 -0.51 1.78 -11.74
N ARG A 156 -1.82 1.52 -11.82
CA ARG A 156 -2.80 2.60 -12.02
C ARG A 156 -2.81 3.55 -10.83
N ALA A 157 -2.87 3.01 -9.61
CA ALA A 157 -2.88 3.77 -8.37
C ALA A 157 -1.58 4.60 -8.17
N ALA A 158 -0.46 4.18 -8.75
CA ALA A 158 0.79 4.93 -8.74
C ALA A 158 0.78 6.16 -9.67
N ASN A 159 -0.01 6.10 -10.75
CA ASN A 159 -0.15 7.20 -11.70
C ASN A 159 -1.23 8.20 -11.29
N SER A 160 -2.36 7.70 -10.78
CA SER A 160 -3.50 8.52 -10.35
C SER A 160 -4.35 7.76 -9.33
N PRO A 161 -4.99 8.44 -8.35
CA PRO A 161 -5.93 7.81 -7.44
C PRO A 161 -7.01 7.02 -8.20
N VAL A 162 -7.23 5.76 -7.80
CA VAL A 162 -8.22 4.86 -8.40
C VAL A 162 -9.46 4.82 -7.51
N LEU A 163 -10.62 5.24 -8.03
CA LEU A 163 -11.88 5.08 -7.32
C LEU A 163 -12.21 3.59 -7.17
N LEU A 164 -12.34 3.12 -5.93
CA LEU A 164 -12.72 1.74 -5.61
C LEU A 164 -14.21 1.62 -5.36
N VAL A 165 -14.78 2.54 -4.57
CA VAL A 165 -16.17 2.49 -4.09
C VAL A 165 -16.73 3.90 -3.96
N SER A 166 -18.01 4.07 -4.27
CA SER A 166 -18.80 5.26 -3.95
C SER A 166 -20.07 4.84 -3.22
N PHE A 167 -20.48 5.59 -2.20
CA PHE A 167 -21.69 5.34 -1.43
C PHE A 167 -22.27 6.66 -0.88
N ASN A 168 -23.56 6.66 -0.55
CA ASN A 168 -24.24 7.84 -0.03
C ASN A 168 -24.45 7.77 1.49
N GLY A 169 -24.33 8.92 2.14
CA GLY A 169 -24.74 9.11 3.54
C GLY A 169 -26.23 9.41 3.69
N LYS A 170 -26.63 9.81 4.90
CA LYS A 170 -28.02 10.10 5.28
C LYS A 170 -28.64 11.23 4.45
N SER A 171 -27.86 12.21 4.04
CA SER A 171 -28.30 13.42 3.33
C SER A 171 -28.02 13.35 1.82
N ASP A 172 -27.91 12.13 1.27
CA ASP A 172 -27.50 11.85 -0.11
C ASP A 172 -26.12 12.44 -0.51
N THR A 173 -25.33 12.83 0.48
CA THR A 173 -23.93 13.23 0.24
C THR A 173 -23.12 12.02 -0.19
N THR A 174 -22.40 12.16 -1.30
CA THR A 174 -21.55 11.10 -1.84
C THR A 174 -20.20 11.06 -1.11
N TYR A 175 -19.82 9.84 -0.73
CA TYR A 175 -18.52 9.50 -0.18
C TYR A 175 -17.81 8.52 -1.10
N GLU A 176 -16.52 8.72 -1.28
CA GLU A 176 -15.72 7.99 -2.23
C GLU A 176 -14.47 7.43 -1.55
N ILE A 177 -14.13 6.19 -1.89
CA ILE A 177 -12.90 5.53 -1.46
C ILE A 177 -11.97 5.43 -2.65
N TYR A 178 -10.82 6.10 -2.54
CA TYR A 178 -9.76 6.05 -3.53
C TYR A 178 -8.60 5.18 -3.02
N LEU A 179 -7.96 4.48 -3.95
CA LEU A 179 -6.68 3.81 -3.76
C LEU A 179 -5.60 4.60 -4.50
N SER A 180 -4.60 5.01 -3.74
CA SER A 180 -3.39 5.64 -4.26
C SER A 180 -2.21 4.75 -3.89
N ALA A 181 -1.27 4.55 -4.81
CA ALA A 181 -0.01 3.89 -4.51
C ALA A 181 1.08 4.95 -4.50
N MET A 182 1.97 4.88 -3.50
CA MET A 182 3.14 5.75 -3.43
C MET A 182 2.79 7.26 -3.40
N ALA A 183 1.75 7.58 -2.64
CA ALA A 183 1.26 8.93 -2.39
C ALA A 183 2.18 9.71 -1.41
N THR A 184 1.69 10.82 -0.86
CA THR A 184 2.41 11.67 0.11
C THR A 184 2.81 10.96 1.43
N LEU A 185 2.39 9.70 1.60
CA LEU A 185 2.67 8.82 2.75
C LEU A 185 3.67 7.70 2.39
N ASP A 186 4.61 7.99 1.47
CA ASP A 186 5.60 7.05 0.91
C ASP A 186 6.62 6.48 1.93
N ARG A 187 6.56 6.95 3.18
CA ARG A 187 7.37 6.44 4.30
C ARG A 187 6.55 5.62 5.28
N GLU A 188 5.22 5.62 5.17
CA GLU A 188 4.31 4.98 6.09
C GLU A 188 3.55 3.81 5.46
N GLY A 189 3.49 3.72 4.14
CA GLY A 189 2.93 2.57 3.44
C GLY A 189 3.25 2.57 1.95
N GLU A 190 2.93 1.46 1.28
CA GLU A 190 3.02 1.35 -0.18
C GLU A 190 1.70 1.73 -0.86
N LEU A 191 0.60 1.41 -0.19
CA LEU A 191 -0.77 1.71 -0.61
C LEU A 191 -1.43 2.65 0.38
N VAL A 192 -2.34 3.48 -0.10
CA VAL A 192 -3.11 4.42 0.70
C VAL A 192 -4.57 4.33 0.29
N LEU A 193 -5.45 4.08 1.26
CA LEU A 193 -6.89 4.31 1.08
C LEU A 193 -7.24 5.72 1.55
N GLU A 194 -8.01 6.43 0.73
CA GLU A 194 -8.44 7.80 0.99
C GLU A 194 -9.96 7.87 0.93
N LEU A 195 -10.59 8.26 2.04
CA LEU A 195 -12.00 8.56 2.11
C LEU A 195 -12.20 10.04 1.84
N CYS A 196 -12.98 10.36 0.81
CA CYS A 196 -13.28 11.71 0.38
C CYS A 196 -14.79 11.96 0.39
N SER A 197 -15.17 13.23 0.51
CA SER A 197 -16.52 13.72 0.25
C SER A 197 -16.42 15.05 -0.48
N ASN A 198 -17.16 15.22 -1.58
CA ASN A 198 -17.09 16.43 -2.42
C ASN A 198 -15.64 16.83 -2.78
N GLN A 199 -14.82 15.85 -3.19
CA GLN A 199 -13.39 16.02 -3.51
C GLN A 199 -12.50 16.48 -2.34
N GLN A 200 -13.05 16.56 -1.13
CA GLN A 200 -12.33 16.90 0.09
C GLN A 200 -11.95 15.65 0.86
N LEU A 201 -10.66 15.53 1.20
CA LEU A 201 -10.14 14.43 2.00
C LEU A 201 -10.72 14.45 3.42
N LEU A 202 -11.28 13.33 3.86
CA LEU A 202 -11.69 13.10 5.24
C LEU A 202 -10.60 12.35 6.02
N PHE A 203 -10.17 11.20 5.52
CA PHE A 203 -9.08 10.42 6.13
C PHE A 203 -8.28 9.64 5.10
N SER A 204 -6.98 9.52 5.32
CA SER A 204 -6.08 8.62 4.58
C SER A 204 -5.51 7.56 5.53
N ILE A 205 -5.43 6.30 5.10
CA ILE A 205 -4.76 5.22 5.84
C ILE A 205 -3.71 4.57 4.95
N ALA A 206 -2.45 4.58 5.39
CA ALA A 206 -1.32 4.04 4.65
C ALA A 206 -0.98 2.63 5.17
N PHE A 207 -0.88 1.67 4.24
CA PHE A 207 -0.68 0.27 4.56
C PHE A 207 0.25 -0.44 3.57
N THR A 208 0.79 -1.58 4.02
CA THR A 208 1.73 -2.41 3.27
C THR A 208 1.42 -3.87 3.55
N PHE A 209 1.17 -4.67 2.51
CA PHE A 209 1.15 -6.13 2.63
C PHE A 209 2.53 -6.68 3.02
N CYS A 210 2.54 -7.70 3.86
CA CYS A 210 3.73 -8.38 4.35
C CYS A 210 3.46 -9.86 4.53
N ASN A 211 4.52 -10.65 4.56
CA ASN A 211 4.50 -12.02 5.06
C ASN A 211 5.36 -12.02 6.33
N LYS A 212 4.72 -12.27 7.48
CA LYS A 212 5.43 -12.47 8.74
C LYS A 212 5.24 -13.91 9.16
N GLU A 213 6.34 -14.62 9.43
CA GLU A 213 6.29 -16.03 9.87
C GLU A 213 5.45 -16.92 8.94
N LEU A 214 5.60 -16.71 7.62
CA LEU A 214 4.85 -17.39 6.55
C LEU A 214 3.34 -17.15 6.55
N GLN A 215 2.85 -16.19 7.33
CA GLN A 215 1.45 -15.76 7.32
C GLN A 215 1.32 -14.38 6.67
N PRO A 216 0.40 -14.21 5.70
CA PRO A 216 0.13 -12.92 5.12
C PRO A 216 -0.47 -11.98 6.17
N CYS A 217 0.00 -10.75 6.15
CA CYS A 217 -0.35 -9.67 7.07
C CYS A 217 -0.44 -8.34 6.34
N VAL A 218 -1.12 -7.39 6.97
CA VAL A 218 -1.06 -5.98 6.57
C VAL A 218 -0.44 -5.17 7.70
N ARG A 219 0.50 -4.28 7.38
CA ARG A 219 1.01 -3.27 8.32
C ARG A 219 0.40 -1.92 8.00
N VAL A 220 -0.21 -1.26 8.99
CA VAL A 220 -0.67 0.13 8.89
C VAL A 220 0.36 1.03 9.56
N GLY A 221 1.05 1.86 8.77
CA GLY A 221 2.05 2.79 9.29
C GLY A 221 1.46 4.15 9.66
N CYS A 222 0.30 4.51 9.11
CA CYS A 222 -0.30 5.81 9.36
C CYS A 222 -1.79 5.87 9.10
N LEU A 223 -2.45 6.80 9.80
CA LEU A 223 -3.84 7.19 9.63
C LEU A 223 -3.88 8.72 9.77
N GLN A 224 -4.31 9.48 8.78
CA GLN A 224 -4.29 10.95 8.85
C GLN A 224 -5.67 11.49 8.57
N GLY A 225 -6.12 12.44 9.40
CA GLY A 225 -7.34 13.21 9.15
C GLY A 225 -7.10 14.40 8.21
N PRO A 226 -8.13 15.23 7.99
CA PRO A 226 -8.04 16.38 7.11
C PRO A 226 -7.12 17.44 7.71
N ARG A 227 -6.54 18.27 6.83
CA ARG A 227 -5.82 19.49 7.21
C ARG A 227 -6.67 20.72 6.89
N GLY A 228 -6.37 21.83 7.53
CA GLY A 228 -7.12 23.08 7.41
C GLY A 228 -7.91 23.41 8.67
N ASP A 229 -8.54 24.58 8.66
CA ASP A 229 -9.26 25.13 9.81
C ASP A 229 -10.64 24.48 9.99
N ASP A 230 -11.27 24.09 8.88
CA ASP A 230 -12.57 23.41 8.83
C ASP A 230 -12.51 21.90 9.15
N ARG A 231 -11.32 21.36 9.44
CA ARG A 231 -11.08 19.90 9.56
C ARG A 231 -11.99 19.22 10.57
N GLN A 232 -12.27 19.87 11.70
CA GLN A 232 -13.11 19.28 12.74
C GLN A 232 -14.59 19.26 12.29
N GLU A 233 -15.05 20.32 11.64
CA GLU A 233 -16.43 20.40 11.17
C GLU A 233 -16.69 19.40 10.05
N ARG A 234 -15.76 19.27 9.08
CA ARG A 234 -15.86 18.24 8.03
C ARG A 234 -15.99 16.83 8.60
N VAL A 235 -15.17 16.47 9.59
CA VAL A 235 -15.25 15.15 10.22
C VAL A 235 -16.55 14.98 11.02
N ARG A 236 -17.02 16.02 11.72
CA ARG A 236 -18.29 15.98 12.47
C ARG A 236 -19.49 15.85 11.54
N ALA A 237 -19.53 16.62 10.46
CA ALA A 237 -20.57 16.53 9.43
C ALA A 237 -20.61 15.13 8.82
N ALA A 238 -19.47 14.61 8.36
CA ALA A 238 -19.37 13.26 7.81
C ALA A 238 -19.79 12.18 8.82
N THR A 239 -19.42 12.34 10.10
CA THR A 239 -19.81 11.38 11.14
C THR A 239 -21.33 11.37 11.36
N ARG A 240 -21.97 12.55 11.43
CA ARG A 240 -23.43 12.65 11.55
C ARG A 240 -24.15 12.03 10.36
N ASP A 241 -23.61 12.28 9.17
CA ASP A 241 -24.20 11.84 7.92
C ASP A 241 -24.00 10.33 7.67
N MET A 242 -22.92 9.73 8.18
CA MET A 242 -22.70 8.28 8.19
C MET A 242 -23.29 7.56 9.42
N PHE A 243 -24.44 8.02 9.95
CA PHE A 243 -25.16 7.37 11.06
C PHE A 243 -24.31 7.20 12.34
N GLY A 244 -23.46 8.19 12.62
CA GLY A 244 -22.53 8.19 13.75
C GLY A 244 -21.25 7.37 13.51
N LEU A 245 -21.04 6.80 12.31
CA LEU A 245 -19.78 6.13 11.96
C LEU A 245 -18.67 7.17 11.83
N ARG A 246 -17.64 7.08 12.67
CA ARG A 246 -16.46 7.93 12.53
C ARG A 246 -15.72 7.57 11.23
N PRO A 247 -15.38 8.53 10.35
CA PRO A 247 -14.63 8.27 9.12
C PRO A 247 -13.34 7.45 9.32
N LYS A 248 -12.60 7.72 10.41
CA LYS A 248 -11.39 6.97 10.79
C LYS A 248 -11.64 5.47 11.02
N ASN A 249 -12.81 5.12 11.56
CA ASN A 249 -13.19 3.73 11.82
C ASN A 249 -13.51 3.02 10.50
N LEU A 250 -14.17 3.71 9.57
CA LEU A 250 -14.51 3.15 8.27
C LEU A 250 -13.26 2.79 7.47
N VAL A 251 -12.28 3.70 7.35
CA VAL A 251 -11.07 3.40 6.57
C VAL A 251 -10.23 2.26 7.18
N LEU A 252 -10.12 2.19 8.51
CA LEU A 252 -9.47 1.06 9.18
C LEU A 252 -10.22 -0.25 8.92
N ARG A 253 -11.55 -0.21 9.00
CA ARG A 253 -12.41 -1.36 8.70
C ARG A 253 -12.20 -1.83 7.26
N LEU A 254 -12.15 -0.93 6.29
CA LEU A 254 -11.92 -1.29 4.89
C LEU A 254 -10.53 -1.92 4.68
N VAL A 255 -9.48 -1.42 5.34
CA VAL A 255 -8.15 -2.09 5.30
C VAL A 255 -8.21 -3.51 5.86
N ARG A 256 -8.94 -3.74 6.97
CA ARG A 256 -9.13 -5.10 7.51
C ARG A 256 -9.86 -6.01 6.53
N GLU A 257 -10.89 -5.51 5.85
CA GLU A 257 -11.67 -6.25 4.86
C GLU A 257 -10.83 -6.61 3.63
N ILE A 258 -10.01 -5.67 3.13
CA ILE A 258 -9.02 -5.95 2.09
C ILE A 258 -8.05 -7.03 2.56
N ALA A 259 -7.50 -6.88 3.77
CA ALA A 259 -6.56 -7.84 4.33
C ALA A 259 -7.19 -9.25 4.40
N GLN A 260 -8.43 -9.34 4.88
CA GLN A 260 -9.16 -10.61 4.98
C GLN A 260 -9.41 -11.25 3.60
N GLU A 261 -9.83 -10.46 2.61
CA GLU A 261 -10.04 -10.94 1.22
C GLU A 261 -8.77 -11.57 0.65
N PHE A 262 -7.62 -11.00 1.00
CA PHE A 262 -6.30 -11.45 0.59
C PHE A 262 -5.66 -12.45 1.57
N GLY A 263 -6.47 -13.15 2.37
CA GLY A 263 -6.05 -14.23 3.25
C GLY A 263 -5.25 -13.80 4.48
N CYS A 264 -5.07 -12.49 4.72
CA CYS A 264 -4.34 -12.01 5.88
C CYS A 264 -5.11 -12.28 7.16
N LYS A 265 -4.41 -12.75 8.20
CA LYS A 265 -5.01 -13.04 9.51
C LYS A 265 -4.99 -11.85 10.46
N ASN A 266 -4.03 -10.95 10.28
CA ASN A 266 -3.82 -9.84 11.20
C ASN A 266 -3.44 -8.56 10.46
N VAL A 267 -3.89 -7.44 11.02
CA VAL A 267 -3.38 -6.10 10.74
C VAL A 267 -2.47 -5.68 11.89
N ILE A 268 -1.21 -5.42 11.59
CA ILE A 268 -0.24 -4.84 12.54
C ILE A 268 -0.35 -3.32 12.44
N LEU A 269 -0.54 -2.64 13.56
CA LEU A 269 -0.75 -1.20 13.63
C LEU A 269 0.44 -0.56 14.34
N VAL A 270 1.15 0.33 13.65
CA VAL A 270 2.34 1.00 14.20
C VAL A 270 1.93 1.94 15.33
N SER A 271 2.61 1.81 16.47
CA SER A 271 2.36 2.63 17.66
C SER A 271 2.80 4.08 17.45
N ASN A 272 2.36 5.00 18.33
CA ASN A 272 2.85 6.38 18.34
C ASN A 272 4.38 6.45 18.47
N GLU A 273 4.94 5.63 19.34
CA GLU A 273 6.37 5.56 19.66
C GLU A 273 7.23 5.14 18.46
N HIS A 274 6.69 4.32 17.56
CA HIS A 274 7.46 3.75 16.46
C HIS A 274 7.30 4.50 15.13
N ARG A 275 6.58 5.63 15.11
CA ARG A 275 6.27 6.36 13.87
C ARG A 275 7.47 7.03 13.25
N VAL A 276 7.62 6.82 11.94
CA VAL A 276 8.68 7.43 11.14
C VAL A 276 8.68 8.96 11.19
N MET A 277 7.50 9.59 11.20
CA MET A 277 7.39 11.05 11.16
C MET A 277 7.63 11.75 12.51
N GLN A 278 7.66 11.00 13.63
CA GLN A 278 7.94 11.53 14.97
C GLN A 278 9.29 12.25 15.04
N TYR A 279 10.27 11.80 14.25
CA TYR A 279 11.63 12.37 14.23
C TYR A 279 11.76 13.69 13.46
N THR A 280 10.76 14.07 12.64
CA THR A 280 10.85 15.25 11.77
C THR A 280 9.97 16.43 12.19
N ARG A 281 8.97 16.20 13.07
CA ARG A 281 8.00 17.21 13.49
C ARG A 281 7.57 17.01 14.95
N LYS A 282 8.52 17.15 15.87
CA LYS A 282 8.29 16.96 17.32
C LYS A 282 7.16 17.84 17.90
N ASP A 283 6.87 18.99 17.29
CA ASP A 283 5.97 19.99 17.90
C ASP A 283 4.51 19.95 17.42
N LYS A 284 4.08 18.94 16.66
CA LYS A 284 2.72 18.86 16.10
C LYS A 284 2.12 17.45 16.11
N LEU A 285 2.25 16.74 17.23
CA LEU A 285 1.61 15.43 17.39
C LEU A 285 0.13 15.63 17.78
N PHE A 286 -0.77 15.70 16.79
CA PHE A 286 -2.19 15.98 17.02
C PHE A 286 -3.10 14.73 17.09
N ALA A 287 -2.57 13.52 16.88
CA ALA A 287 -3.38 12.30 16.87
C ALA A 287 -2.76 11.20 17.75
N ASN A 288 -3.46 10.83 18.82
CA ASN A 288 -3.12 9.68 19.64
C ASN A 288 -3.61 8.39 18.95
N TYR A 289 -2.72 7.70 18.27
CA TYR A 289 -3.08 6.49 17.54
C TYR A 289 -3.25 5.28 18.43
N ASP A 290 -2.44 5.17 19.49
CA ASP A 290 -2.49 4.03 20.41
C ASP A 290 -3.85 3.91 21.07
N GLU A 291 -4.43 5.03 21.53
CA GLU A 291 -5.79 5.07 22.05
C GLU A 291 -6.81 4.61 21.00
N PHE A 292 -6.69 5.08 19.76
CA PHE A 292 -7.58 4.64 18.69
C PHE A 292 -7.42 3.15 18.34
N TRP A 293 -6.20 2.60 18.39
CA TRP A 293 -5.96 1.18 18.18
C TRP A 293 -6.65 0.36 19.27
N LEU A 294 -6.53 0.76 20.53
CA LEU A 294 -7.22 0.14 21.65
C LEU A 294 -8.75 0.26 21.53
N GLU A 295 -9.28 1.45 21.20
CA GLU A 295 -10.72 1.68 20.90
C GLU A 295 -11.23 0.72 19.80
N SER A 296 -10.37 0.38 18.84
CA SER A 296 -10.70 -0.50 17.71
C SER A 296 -10.60 -1.99 18.05
N GLY A 297 -10.27 -2.34 19.29
CA GLY A 297 -10.10 -3.71 19.76
C GLY A 297 -8.73 -4.31 19.46
N ALA A 298 -7.72 -3.49 19.15
CA ALA A 298 -6.37 -3.98 18.94
C ALA A 298 -5.69 -4.31 20.28
N ILE A 299 -4.84 -5.33 20.26
CA ILE A 299 -4.07 -5.77 21.43
C ILE A 299 -2.61 -5.35 21.24
N ARG A 300 -1.98 -4.84 22.30
CA ARG A 300 -0.57 -4.48 22.26
C ARG A 300 0.30 -5.72 22.19
N ARG A 301 1.26 -5.71 21.27
CA ARG A 301 2.23 -6.79 21.05
C ARG A 301 3.45 -6.61 21.95
N THR A 302 4.26 -7.65 22.07
CA THR A 302 5.53 -7.63 22.81
C THR A 302 6.56 -6.68 22.19
N ASP A 303 6.48 -6.45 20.88
CA ASP A 303 7.31 -5.49 20.15
C ASP A 303 6.81 -4.04 20.29
N GLY A 304 5.74 -3.78 21.05
CA GLY A 304 5.22 -2.44 21.36
C GLY A 304 4.32 -1.83 20.28
N ASP A 305 4.20 -2.45 19.09
CA ASP A 305 3.14 -2.17 18.12
C ASP A 305 1.83 -2.84 18.57
N PHE A 306 0.75 -2.68 17.81
CA PHE A 306 -0.54 -3.31 18.08
C PHE A 306 -0.89 -4.32 17.00
N GLN A 307 -1.75 -5.28 17.33
CA GLN A 307 -2.34 -6.20 16.36
C GLN A 307 -3.85 -6.18 16.45
N LEU A 308 -4.49 -6.30 15.30
CA LEU A 308 -5.93 -6.40 15.17
C LEU A 308 -6.25 -7.57 14.24
N ALA A 309 -7.05 -8.52 14.73
CA ALA A 309 -7.48 -9.68 13.96
C ALA A 309 -8.24 -9.25 12.70
N CYS A 310 -7.99 -9.90 11.57
CA CYS A 310 -8.79 -9.71 10.35
C CYS A 310 -10.08 -10.53 10.42
N ASP A 311 -10.02 -11.72 11.01
CA ASP A 311 -11.15 -12.56 11.32
C ASP A 311 -11.93 -12.02 12.55
N HIS A 312 -13.16 -12.52 12.71
CA HIS A 312 -14.01 -12.24 13.87
C HIS A 312 -14.25 -10.74 14.16
N ILE A 313 -14.62 -9.97 13.13
CA ILE A 313 -15.06 -8.59 13.34
C ILE A 313 -16.31 -8.62 14.26
N PRO A 314 -16.27 -8.00 15.46
CA PRO A 314 -17.35 -8.11 16.43
C PRO A 314 -18.69 -7.66 15.83
N VAL A 315 -19.68 -8.55 15.89
CA VAL A 315 -21.05 -8.22 15.46
C VAL A 315 -21.67 -7.36 16.55
N THR A 316 -22.17 -6.18 16.17
CA THR A 316 -22.87 -5.31 17.12
C THR A 316 -24.21 -5.93 17.46
N ASN A 317 -24.40 -6.32 18.74
CA ASN A 317 -25.69 -6.78 19.23
C ASN A 317 -26.66 -5.60 19.31
N LEU A 318 -27.71 -5.63 18.47
CA LEU A 318 -28.71 -4.56 18.42
C LEU A 318 -29.64 -4.57 19.63
N GLU A 319 -29.76 -5.69 20.35
CA GLU A 319 -30.65 -5.81 21.51
C GLU A 319 -30.17 -5.00 22.71
N GLU A 320 -28.85 -4.94 22.89
CA GLU A 320 -28.16 -4.14 23.91
C GLU A 320 -28.26 -2.62 23.66
N ILE A 321 -28.60 -2.22 22.44
CA ILE A 321 -28.78 -0.81 22.08
C ILE A 321 -30.21 -0.37 22.47
N PRO A 322 -30.40 0.78 23.13
CA PRO A 322 -31.74 1.33 23.40
C PRO A 322 -32.58 1.41 22.13
N SER A 323 -33.87 1.03 22.21
CA SER A 323 -34.77 0.90 21.04
C SER A 323 -34.77 2.13 20.13
N SER A 324 -34.74 3.33 20.71
CA SER A 324 -34.69 4.62 20.00
C SER A 324 -33.43 4.82 19.14
N LYS A 325 -32.31 4.17 19.48
CA LYS A 325 -31.04 4.24 18.75
C LYS A 325 -30.79 3.06 17.81
N ARG A 326 -31.62 2.01 17.85
CA ARG A 326 -31.44 0.78 17.04
C ARG A 326 -31.54 1.03 15.55
N SER A 327 -32.43 1.91 15.10
CA SER A 327 -32.59 2.23 13.67
C SER A 327 -31.30 2.83 13.08
N GLU A 328 -30.70 3.80 13.77
CA GLU A 328 -29.45 4.42 13.34
C GLU A 328 -28.28 3.42 13.41
N ALA A 329 -28.22 2.60 14.45
CA ALA A 329 -27.21 1.54 14.55
C ALA A 329 -27.30 0.52 13.40
N ARG A 330 -28.51 0.11 13.00
CA ARG A 330 -28.72 -0.75 11.83
C ARG A 330 -28.20 -0.11 10.55
N LYS A 331 -28.55 1.16 10.29
CA LYS A 331 -28.08 1.89 9.11
C LYS A 331 -26.56 2.02 9.07
N ARG A 332 -25.92 2.27 10.22
CA ARG A 332 -24.45 2.27 10.35
C ARG A 332 -23.82 0.93 9.97
N ILE A 333 -24.38 -0.17 10.48
CA ILE A 333 -23.91 -1.53 10.18
C ILE A 333 -24.05 -1.80 8.69
N THR A 334 -25.22 -1.51 8.11
CA THR A 334 -25.49 -1.68 6.68
C THR A 334 -24.56 -0.85 5.82
N LEU A 335 -24.34 0.43 6.13
CA LEU A 335 -23.41 1.29 5.39
C LEU A 335 -21.99 0.70 5.40
N THR A 336 -21.53 0.24 6.56
CA THR A 336 -20.21 -0.37 6.70
C THR A 336 -20.10 -1.68 5.90
N ALA A 337 -21.12 -2.54 5.99
CA ALA A 337 -21.16 -3.82 5.28
C ALA A 337 -21.22 -3.62 3.75
N ASN A 338 -21.99 -2.64 3.28
CA ASN A 338 -22.10 -2.32 1.86
C ASN A 338 -20.78 -1.77 1.30
N ALA A 339 -20.13 -0.85 2.01
CA ALA A 339 -18.82 -0.34 1.60
C ALA A 339 -17.77 -1.47 1.55
N ALA A 340 -17.80 -2.38 2.53
CA ALA A 340 -16.93 -3.56 2.56
C ALA A 340 -17.24 -4.57 1.44
N ALA A 341 -18.52 -4.82 1.13
CA ALA A 341 -18.91 -5.70 0.03
C ALA A 341 -18.50 -5.10 -1.32
N ALA A 342 -18.69 -3.80 -1.51
CA ALA A 342 -18.31 -3.10 -2.74
C ALA A 342 -16.79 -3.14 -2.97
N ILE A 343 -15.97 -2.95 -1.91
CA ILE A 343 -14.51 -3.00 -2.07
C ILE A 343 -14.03 -4.41 -2.41
N ARG A 344 -14.58 -5.45 -1.77
CA ARG A 344 -14.28 -6.85 -2.10
C ARG A 344 -14.71 -7.20 -3.53
N GLY A 345 -15.91 -6.78 -3.92
CA GLY A 345 -16.41 -6.94 -5.28
C GLY A 345 -15.50 -6.27 -6.32
N TYR A 346 -15.04 -5.04 -6.06
CA TYR A 346 -14.08 -4.37 -6.94
C TYR A 346 -12.76 -5.15 -7.07
N LEU A 347 -12.22 -5.63 -5.94
CA LEU A 347 -10.94 -6.33 -5.89
C LEU A 347 -11.01 -7.74 -6.48
N SER A 348 -12.18 -8.39 -6.44
CA SER A 348 -12.40 -9.69 -7.07
C SER A 348 -12.16 -9.68 -8.58
N ASN A 349 -12.32 -8.53 -9.25
CA ASN A 349 -11.99 -8.37 -10.67
C ASN A 349 -10.48 -8.47 -10.97
N TYR A 350 -9.63 -8.36 -9.94
CA TYR A 350 -8.18 -8.49 -10.02
C TYR A 350 -7.69 -9.83 -9.48
N TYR A 351 -8.52 -10.50 -8.69
CA TYR A 351 -8.18 -11.75 -8.04
C TYR A 351 -8.62 -12.92 -8.91
N HIS A 352 -7.64 -13.64 -9.45
CA HIS A 352 -7.87 -14.98 -9.99
C HIS A 352 -7.32 -15.98 -8.96
N PRO A 353 -8.18 -16.68 -8.19
CA PRO A 353 -7.69 -17.77 -7.36
C PRO A 353 -7.02 -18.78 -8.26
N SER A 354 -5.73 -19.03 -8.00
CA SER A 354 -4.92 -20.03 -8.71
C SER A 354 -5.31 -21.43 -8.27
#